data_AF-A0A2V3HGJ3-F1
#
_entry.id   AF-A0A2V3HGJ3-F1
#
_cell.length_a   1.000
_cell.length_b   1.000
_cell.length_c   1.000
_cell.angle_alpha   90.00
_cell.angle_beta   90.00
_cell.angle_gamma   90.00
#
_symmetry.space_group_name_H-M   'P 1'
#
loop_
_entity.id
_entity.type
_entity.pdbx_description
1 polymer ?
#
loop_
_entity_poly.entity_id
_entity_poly.type
_entity_poly.pdbx_seq_one_letter_code
_entity_poly.pdbx_strand_id
1 'polypeptide(L)'
;MTSRRRLSMFLVLLLVLAVPQAAFGNASGKTGASSNGCGCHGGGANQVTPSLGGLPADGYEPTTSYALSIGGSGTPSGTQGGFNLASTLGTFSNPGTNAQLSAGEVTHSNSNARAWTVNWTSPTNDSGDVTFTLAVNFVNGNGFNTGDGWGTDSWVLSQEPWDSDGDGWSDDDESACGTDSQDNSSVPTDTDGDGVCNPIDTDDDDDGWSDTDESACGTDSEDSNSTPIDTDSDGTCNALDSDDDGDGWSDTDEADCGTNSTDGQSTPLDTDGDGVCNALDSDDDGDGWSDVVESLCGTDSLNSSSIPIDTDGDTICDVLDADDDGDGWTDDDEVTCGTNSTDSGSVPTDTDSDGICNIVDLDDDGDGWSDEEEATCGSNSTDSSSVPDDFDGDGICDVSDDDDDGDGWNDTDDDFPFDSTEWNDNDGDGMTMIPGPIPTRPIAVQTR
;
A
#
# COMPACT_ATOMS: atom_id res chain seq x y z
N MET A 1 65.24 56.36 42.48
CA MET A 1 64.32 56.77 41.39
C MET A 1 65.14 57.01 40.13
N THR A 2 65.14 56.07 39.19
CA THR A 2 65.56 56.18 37.77
C THR A 2 65.48 54.75 37.20
N SER A 3 64.43 54.40 36.45
CA SER A 3 64.22 54.64 35.00
C SER A 3 65.15 53.85 34.07
N ARG A 4 64.53 52.84 33.44
CA ARG A 4 64.55 52.48 32.01
C ARG A 4 65.83 51.91 31.36
N ARG A 5 65.62 50.67 30.88
CA ARG A 5 65.66 50.21 29.46
C ARG A 5 66.95 49.61 28.88
N ARG A 6 66.73 48.36 28.43
CA ARG A 6 67.09 47.71 27.15
C ARG A 6 68.44 46.98 27.04
N LEU A 7 68.33 45.66 26.87
CA LEU A 7 69.11 44.83 25.93
C LEU A 7 68.23 43.59 25.65
N SER A 8 67.49 43.57 24.54
CA SER A 8 67.85 42.99 23.23
C SER A 8 67.83 41.45 23.19
N MET A 9 66.87 40.95 22.41
CA MET A 9 66.65 39.58 21.97
C MET A 9 67.94 38.86 21.55
N PHE A 10 68.10 37.61 22.00
CA PHE A 10 68.68 36.55 21.20
C PHE A 10 67.73 35.34 21.19
N LEU A 11 67.18 35.12 20.01
CA LEU A 11 66.40 33.97 19.59
C LEU A 11 67.33 32.74 19.60
N VAL A 12 67.13 31.80 20.53
CA VAL A 12 67.73 30.47 20.44
C VAL A 12 66.63 29.52 19.99
N LEU A 13 66.71 29.21 18.69
CA LEU A 13 65.94 28.22 17.96
C LEU A 13 66.00 26.86 18.70
N LEU A 14 64.91 26.48 19.35
CA LEU A 14 64.76 25.16 19.97
C LEU A 14 64.45 24.16 18.85
N LEU A 15 65.49 23.74 18.14
CA LEU A 15 65.44 22.65 17.17
C LEU A 15 65.19 21.36 17.96
N VAL A 16 63.92 21.01 18.16
CA VAL A 16 63.54 19.66 18.55
C VAL A 16 63.91 18.78 17.37
N LEU A 17 65.13 18.25 17.39
CA LEU A 17 65.49 17.06 16.64
C LEU A 17 64.56 15.96 17.16
N ALA A 18 63.41 15.79 16.50
CA ALA A 18 62.74 14.51 16.49
C ALA A 18 63.75 13.54 15.88
N VAL A 19 64.54 12.90 16.74
CA VAL A 19 65.21 11.67 16.38
C VAL A 19 64.06 10.76 15.95
N PRO A 20 63.92 10.37 14.68
CA PRO A 20 63.00 9.29 14.38
C PRO A 20 63.47 8.14 15.26
N GLN A 21 62.62 7.70 16.20
CA GLN A 21 62.87 6.44 16.89
C GLN A 21 63.05 5.44 15.76
N ALA A 22 64.29 4.99 15.54
CA ALA A 22 64.52 3.80 14.75
C ALA A 22 63.64 2.75 15.40
N ALA A 23 62.59 2.35 14.70
CA ALA A 23 61.77 1.25 15.15
C ALA A 23 62.71 0.04 15.12
N PHE A 24 63.27 -0.31 16.28
CA PHE A 24 64.17 -1.44 16.40
C PHE A 24 63.34 -2.68 16.09
N GLY A 25 63.43 -3.19 14.86
CA GLY A 25 63.01 -4.55 14.56
C GLY A 25 63.80 -5.48 15.48
N ASN A 26 63.12 -6.23 16.34
CA ASN A 26 63.79 -7.16 17.22
C ASN A 26 64.09 -8.44 16.44
N ALA A 27 65.38 -8.63 16.11
CA ALA A 27 65.86 -9.79 15.37
C ALA A 27 65.55 -11.11 16.10
N SER A 28 65.29 -11.06 17.41
CA SER A 28 64.93 -12.19 18.26
C SER A 28 63.50 -12.07 18.80
N GLY A 29 62.55 -11.61 17.99
CA GLY A 29 61.13 -11.70 18.35
C GLY A 29 60.58 -10.55 19.21
N LYS A 30 59.25 -10.40 19.18
CA LYS A 30 58.50 -9.42 19.98
C LYS A 30 57.20 -10.07 20.46
N THR A 31 56.83 -9.79 21.70
CA THR A 31 55.55 -10.20 22.31
C THR A 31 54.60 -9.00 22.48
N GLY A 32 53.33 -9.27 22.76
CA GLY A 32 52.27 -8.26 22.90
C GLY A 32 51.91 -7.57 21.59
N ALA A 33 52.20 -8.22 20.47
CA ALA A 33 52.02 -7.70 19.11
C ALA A 33 51.07 -8.56 18.25
N SER A 34 50.55 -9.68 18.78
CA SER A 34 49.74 -10.64 18.03
C SER A 34 48.46 -10.02 17.45
N SER A 35 47.81 -9.13 18.20
CA SER A 35 46.59 -8.43 17.77
C SER A 35 46.86 -7.03 17.17
N ASN A 36 47.93 -6.37 17.62
CA ASN A 36 48.27 -5.00 17.19
C ASN A 36 49.21 -4.97 15.98
N GLY A 37 49.65 -6.15 15.53
CA GLY A 37 50.51 -6.33 14.39
C GLY A 37 51.94 -5.83 14.56
N CYS A 38 52.63 -5.77 13.42
CA CYS A 38 54.04 -5.39 13.33
C CYS A 38 54.22 -3.94 12.86
N GLY A 39 53.46 -3.00 13.43
CA GLY A 39 53.40 -1.58 13.01
C GLY A 39 54.71 -0.78 13.08
N CYS A 40 55.80 -1.37 13.58
CA CYS A 40 57.15 -0.86 13.45
C CYS A 40 57.70 -0.96 12.00
N HIS A 41 57.06 -1.77 11.15
CA HIS A 41 57.39 -2.01 9.74
C HIS A 41 56.43 -1.23 8.81
N GLY A 42 57.00 -0.55 7.82
CA GLY A 42 56.40 0.52 7.01
C GLY A 42 56.23 0.19 5.53
N GLY A 43 55.85 -1.04 5.16
CA GLY A 43 55.22 -1.33 3.87
C GLY A 43 53.70 -1.26 3.94
N GLY A 44 53.08 -1.65 5.05
CA GLY A 44 51.65 -1.50 5.34
C GLY A 44 51.03 -2.76 5.97
N ALA A 45 49.95 -2.58 6.74
CA ALA A 45 49.12 -3.67 7.22
C ALA A 45 48.43 -4.39 6.05
N ASN A 46 48.05 -5.66 6.26
CA ASN A 46 47.31 -6.51 5.32
C ASN A 46 48.04 -6.83 4.00
N GLN A 47 49.38 -6.75 3.99
CA GLN A 47 50.21 -7.23 2.87
C GLN A 47 50.61 -8.68 3.00
N VAL A 48 50.45 -9.23 4.20
CA VAL A 48 50.61 -10.63 4.53
C VAL A 48 49.30 -11.12 5.08
N THR A 49 48.83 -12.26 4.59
CA THR A 49 47.71 -13.01 5.17
C THR A 49 48.30 -14.09 6.06
N PRO A 50 48.19 -13.98 7.40
CA PRO A 50 48.66 -15.03 8.32
C PRO A 50 47.97 -16.36 8.06
N SER A 51 48.64 -17.45 8.42
CA SER A 51 48.05 -18.78 8.42
C SER A 51 48.44 -19.54 9.68
N LEU A 52 47.45 -20.17 10.31
CA LEU A 52 47.61 -21.06 11.45
C LEU A 52 46.97 -22.40 11.10
N GLY A 53 47.77 -23.47 11.09
CA GLY A 53 47.30 -24.83 10.81
C GLY A 53 47.58 -25.77 11.97
N GLY A 54 46.86 -26.89 12.03
CA GLY A 54 46.98 -27.89 13.09
C GLY A 54 46.01 -27.68 14.26
N LEU A 55 45.02 -26.78 14.10
CA LEU A 55 43.84 -26.75 14.95
C LEU A 55 42.89 -27.90 14.53
N PRO A 56 42.26 -28.61 15.48
CA PRO A 56 41.24 -29.62 15.18
C PRO A 56 39.97 -28.97 14.61
N ALA A 57 39.24 -29.70 13.77
CA ALA A 57 38.02 -29.21 13.12
C ALA A 57 36.83 -29.17 14.10
N ASP A 58 36.70 -30.24 14.89
CA ASP A 58 35.53 -30.50 15.75
C ASP A 58 35.64 -29.80 17.11
N GLY A 59 36.75 -29.11 17.37
CA GLY A 59 37.08 -28.49 18.66
C GLY A 59 38.25 -29.16 19.35
N TYR A 60 38.66 -28.61 20.49
CA TYR A 60 39.76 -29.20 21.28
C TYR A 60 39.24 -30.22 22.29
N GLU A 61 39.93 -31.36 22.40
CA GLU A 61 39.87 -32.23 23.55
C GLU A 61 40.61 -31.61 24.74
N PRO A 62 40.08 -31.68 25.96
CA PRO A 62 40.74 -31.13 27.16
C PRO A 62 42.13 -31.74 27.42
N THR A 63 43.11 -30.89 27.75
CA THR A 63 44.50 -31.28 28.09
C THR A 63 45.28 -32.01 26.99
N THR A 64 44.80 -31.97 25.75
CA THR A 64 45.41 -32.58 24.56
C THR A 64 46.43 -31.63 23.91
N SER A 65 47.51 -32.20 23.35
CA SER A 65 48.59 -31.43 22.72
C SER A 65 48.47 -31.47 21.20
N TYR A 66 48.32 -30.30 20.59
CA TYR A 66 48.24 -30.07 19.15
C TYR A 66 49.55 -29.50 18.60
N ALA A 67 49.97 -29.98 17.43
CA ALA A 67 51.14 -29.47 16.73
C ALA A 67 50.73 -28.35 15.77
N LEU A 68 51.00 -27.10 16.14
CA LEU A 68 50.62 -25.94 15.34
C LEU A 68 51.71 -25.59 14.33
N SER A 69 51.27 -25.21 13.15
CA SER A 69 52.09 -24.65 12.07
C SER A 69 51.68 -23.20 11.85
N ILE A 70 52.66 -22.31 11.84
CA ILE A 70 52.47 -20.87 11.69
C ILE A 70 53.15 -20.43 10.39
N GLY A 71 52.46 -19.61 9.60
CA GLY A 71 53.01 -19.07 8.37
C GLY A 71 52.17 -17.92 7.84
N GLY A 72 52.24 -17.71 6.54
CA GLY A 72 51.38 -16.76 5.83
C GLY A 72 51.72 -16.71 4.36
N SER A 73 50.96 -15.90 3.62
CA SER A 73 51.19 -15.62 2.20
C SER A 73 51.20 -14.10 1.95
N GLY A 74 51.71 -13.66 0.80
CA GLY A 74 51.70 -12.25 0.42
C GLY A 74 53.07 -11.66 0.13
N THR A 75 53.19 -10.34 0.28
CA THR A 75 54.37 -9.55 -0.11
C THR A 75 55.04 -8.92 1.12
N PRO A 76 56.33 -8.54 1.03
CA PRO A 76 57.30 -8.74 -0.06
C PRO A 76 57.78 -10.20 -0.17
N SER A 77 58.30 -10.59 -1.34
CA SER A 77 58.92 -11.91 -1.54
C SER A 77 60.25 -12.02 -0.78
N GLY A 78 60.66 -13.24 -0.43
CA GLY A 78 61.90 -13.50 0.32
C GLY A 78 61.76 -14.67 1.30
N THR A 79 62.77 -14.82 2.17
CA THR A 79 62.83 -15.88 3.19
C THR A 79 62.84 -15.35 4.62
N GLN A 80 62.97 -14.04 4.79
CA GLN A 80 63.08 -13.39 6.08
C GLN A 80 61.72 -12.90 6.57
N GLY A 81 61.50 -12.96 7.87
CA GLY A 81 60.25 -12.58 8.49
C GLY A 81 60.25 -12.76 10.00
N GLY A 82 59.06 -12.64 10.58
CA GLY A 82 58.80 -12.82 11.98
C GLY A 82 57.33 -13.01 12.27
N PHE A 83 57.00 -13.39 13.49
CA PHE A 83 55.61 -13.55 13.93
C PHE A 83 55.46 -13.33 15.43
N ASN A 84 54.22 -13.17 15.87
CA ASN A 84 53.83 -13.27 17.26
C ASN A 84 52.47 -13.96 17.37
N LEU A 85 52.43 -15.13 18.00
CA LEU A 85 51.23 -15.91 18.28
C LEU A 85 50.92 -15.83 19.78
N ALA A 86 49.66 -15.58 20.11
CA ALA A 86 49.13 -15.66 21.46
C ALA A 86 47.84 -16.47 21.47
N SER A 87 47.50 -17.07 22.60
CA SER A 87 46.19 -17.68 22.87
C SER A 87 45.63 -17.16 24.19
N THR A 88 44.31 -17.09 24.32
CA THR A 88 43.64 -16.71 25.59
C THR A 88 43.77 -17.80 26.66
N LEU A 89 43.79 -19.06 26.23
CA LEU A 89 43.83 -20.25 27.07
C LEU A 89 44.82 -21.29 26.51
N GLY A 90 45.06 -22.35 27.30
CA GLY A 90 46.05 -23.37 27.00
C GLY A 90 47.49 -22.89 27.18
N THR A 91 48.47 -23.74 26.83
CA THR A 91 49.89 -23.44 27.01
C THR A 91 50.72 -23.84 25.81
N PHE A 92 51.64 -22.98 25.40
CA PHE A 92 52.59 -23.28 24.33
C PHE A 92 53.84 -24.00 24.86
N SER A 93 54.32 -24.98 24.11
CA SER A 93 55.54 -25.74 24.42
C SER A 93 56.28 -26.12 23.13
N ASN A 94 57.52 -26.62 23.27
CA ASN A 94 58.30 -27.19 22.16
C ASN A 94 58.36 -26.31 20.89
N PRO A 95 58.79 -25.04 20.97
CA PRO A 95 58.92 -24.20 19.78
C PRO A 95 59.93 -24.81 18.80
N GLY A 96 59.61 -24.75 17.50
CA GLY A 96 60.51 -25.18 16.44
C GLY A 96 61.79 -24.35 16.36
N THR A 97 62.74 -24.77 15.53
CA THR A 97 64.11 -24.20 15.47
C THR A 97 64.17 -22.67 15.29
N ASN A 98 63.20 -22.07 14.58
CA ASN A 98 63.14 -20.64 14.31
C ASN A 98 62.13 -19.88 15.19
N ALA A 99 61.55 -20.54 16.19
CA ALA A 99 60.60 -19.99 17.14
C ALA A 99 61.16 -20.05 18.56
N GLN A 100 60.56 -19.30 19.47
CA GLN A 100 60.85 -19.31 20.90
C GLN A 100 59.61 -18.90 21.69
N LEU A 101 59.58 -19.30 22.96
CA LEU A 101 58.57 -18.89 23.92
C LEU A 101 59.05 -17.67 24.69
N SER A 102 58.20 -16.67 24.82
CA SER A 102 58.49 -15.47 25.60
C SER A 102 57.19 -14.92 26.17
N ALA A 103 57.16 -14.65 27.48
CA ALA A 103 56.01 -14.06 28.16
C ALA A 103 54.65 -14.77 27.94
N GLY A 104 54.65 -16.10 27.76
CA GLY A 104 53.43 -16.89 27.50
C GLY A 104 52.98 -16.89 26.03
N GLU A 105 53.67 -16.17 25.16
CA GLU A 105 53.42 -16.12 23.72
C GLU A 105 54.55 -16.82 22.94
N VAL A 106 54.33 -17.00 21.64
CA VAL A 106 55.32 -17.55 20.71
C VAL A 106 55.76 -16.46 19.75
N THR A 107 57.07 -16.35 19.52
CA THR A 107 57.63 -15.41 18.54
C THR A 107 58.85 -16.03 17.86
N HIS A 108 59.37 -15.40 16.82
CA HIS A 108 60.56 -15.88 16.12
C HIS A 108 61.83 -15.75 16.98
N SER A 109 62.75 -16.71 16.85
CA SER A 109 64.07 -16.67 17.50
C SER A 109 65.14 -15.97 16.64
N ASN A 110 64.87 -15.85 15.34
CA ASN A 110 65.71 -15.18 14.35
C ASN A 110 64.84 -14.66 13.19
N SER A 111 65.40 -13.82 12.33
CA SER A 111 64.68 -13.18 11.21
C SER A 111 64.70 -13.98 9.89
N ASN A 112 65.20 -15.22 9.86
CA ASN A 112 65.51 -15.94 8.62
C ASN A 112 64.46 -17.00 8.23
N ALA A 113 63.23 -16.86 8.72
CA ALA A 113 62.15 -17.79 8.44
C ALA A 113 60.83 -17.07 8.18
N ARG A 114 59.91 -17.77 7.52
CA ARG A 114 58.51 -17.38 7.27
C ARG A 114 57.51 -18.50 7.61
N ALA A 115 58.02 -19.59 8.19
CA ALA A 115 57.25 -20.74 8.63
C ALA A 115 57.84 -21.23 9.95
N TRP A 116 56.97 -21.53 10.90
CA TRP A 116 57.32 -21.89 12.26
C TRP A 116 56.39 -22.97 12.79
N THR A 117 56.81 -23.63 13.86
CA THR A 117 56.00 -24.63 14.54
C THR A 117 56.08 -24.43 16.05
N VAL A 118 55.04 -24.85 16.75
CA VAL A 118 54.98 -24.90 18.22
C VAL A 118 53.94 -25.93 18.61
N ASN A 119 54.07 -26.53 19.80
CA ASN A 119 52.99 -27.30 20.36
C ASN A 119 52.10 -26.39 21.20
N TRP A 120 50.79 -26.59 21.12
CA TRP A 120 49.83 -25.98 22.02
C TRP A 120 49.08 -27.09 22.76
N THR A 121 49.09 -27.04 24.08
CA THR A 121 48.28 -27.91 24.93
C THR A 121 47.02 -27.17 25.32
N SER A 122 45.86 -27.75 24.99
CA SER A 122 44.54 -27.21 25.29
C SER A 122 44.29 -27.06 26.79
N PRO A 123 43.35 -26.18 27.19
CA PRO A 123 43.04 -25.99 28.61
C PRO A 123 42.32 -27.23 29.20
N THR A 124 42.02 -27.17 30.51
CA THR A 124 41.23 -28.21 31.17
C THR A 124 39.76 -28.17 30.72
N ASN A 125 39.01 -29.19 31.10
CA ASN A 125 37.58 -29.27 30.78
C ASN A 125 36.83 -28.00 31.20
N ASP A 126 35.80 -27.64 30.44
CA ASP A 126 34.88 -26.52 30.71
C ASP A 126 35.57 -25.14 30.78
N SER A 127 36.72 -24.99 30.11
CA SER A 127 37.44 -23.71 30.10
C SER A 127 36.86 -22.68 29.13
N GLY A 128 35.98 -23.11 28.21
CA GLY A 128 35.39 -22.28 27.16
C GLY A 128 36.32 -21.99 25.99
N ASP A 129 35.90 -21.07 25.13
CA ASP A 129 36.56 -20.82 23.85
C ASP A 129 38.00 -20.30 23.97
N VAL A 130 38.87 -20.82 23.11
CA VAL A 130 40.25 -20.39 22.96
C VAL A 130 40.36 -19.48 21.75
N THR A 131 40.74 -18.23 21.96
CA THR A 131 41.05 -17.30 20.87
C THR A 131 42.56 -17.28 20.63
N PHE A 132 42.98 -17.68 19.44
CA PHE A 132 44.34 -17.49 18.93
C PHE A 132 44.41 -16.17 18.18
N THR A 133 45.42 -15.35 18.48
CA THR A 133 45.74 -14.15 17.71
C THR A 133 47.14 -14.28 17.15
N LEU A 134 47.32 -13.94 15.88
CA LEU A 134 48.59 -14.09 15.18
C LEU A 134 48.92 -12.83 14.38
N ALA A 135 50.11 -12.29 14.58
CA ALA A 135 50.72 -11.33 13.68
C ALA A 135 51.84 -12.00 12.89
N VAL A 136 51.91 -11.76 11.58
CA VAL A 136 53.00 -12.25 10.71
C VAL A 136 53.57 -11.09 9.92
N ASN A 137 54.90 -11.07 9.82
CA ASN A 137 55.67 -10.04 9.15
C ASN A 137 56.63 -10.66 8.13
N PHE A 138 56.57 -10.21 6.88
CA PHE A 138 57.50 -10.56 5.80
C PHE A 138 58.38 -9.36 5.50
N VAL A 139 59.69 -9.55 5.63
CA VAL A 139 60.66 -8.46 5.40
C VAL A 139 61.36 -8.60 4.06
N ASN A 140 61.70 -7.48 3.44
CA ASN A 140 62.35 -7.41 2.11
C ASN A 140 63.88 -7.52 2.15
N GLY A 141 64.48 -7.53 3.35
CA GLY A 141 65.92 -7.72 3.55
C GLY A 141 66.80 -6.49 3.27
N ASN A 142 66.23 -5.29 3.12
CA ASN A 142 66.99 -4.05 2.85
C ASN A 142 67.68 -3.45 4.10
N GLY A 143 67.47 -4.04 5.28
CA GLY A 143 68.03 -3.59 6.56
C GLY A 143 67.33 -2.37 7.18
N PHE A 144 66.25 -1.90 6.58
CA PHE A 144 65.36 -0.84 7.07
C PHE A 144 63.97 -1.42 7.35
N ASN A 145 63.10 -0.63 7.96
CA ASN A 145 61.71 -1.01 8.22
C ASN A 145 60.77 -0.66 7.06
N THR A 146 61.24 -0.01 6.00
CA THR A 146 60.42 0.43 4.86
C THR A 146 60.28 -0.66 3.80
N GLY A 147 59.06 -0.85 3.27
CA GLY A 147 58.77 -1.83 2.22
C GLY A 147 58.60 -3.27 2.71
N ASP A 148 58.37 -3.46 4.00
CA ASP A 148 58.04 -4.73 4.65
C ASP A 148 56.53 -4.87 4.83
N GLY A 149 55.99 -6.08 4.66
CA GLY A 149 54.56 -6.35 4.74
C GLY A 149 54.22 -7.12 6.00
N TRP A 150 53.10 -6.80 6.64
CA TRP A 150 52.60 -7.59 7.77
C TRP A 150 51.08 -7.70 7.74
N GLY A 151 50.55 -8.63 8.51
CA GLY A 151 49.11 -8.76 8.76
C GLY A 151 48.84 -9.47 10.08
N THR A 152 47.57 -9.47 10.47
CA THR A 152 47.07 -10.11 11.69
C THR A 152 45.85 -10.95 11.36
N ASP A 153 45.65 -12.03 12.10
CA ASP A 153 44.46 -12.87 11.98
C ASP A 153 44.12 -13.49 13.35
N SER A 154 42.90 -14.02 13.47
CA SER A 154 42.37 -14.60 14.70
C SER A 154 41.54 -15.84 14.43
N TRP A 155 41.70 -16.86 15.27
CA TRP A 155 40.89 -18.09 15.24
C TRP A 155 40.26 -18.32 16.60
N VAL A 156 38.99 -18.69 16.63
CA VAL A 156 38.29 -19.15 17.83
C VAL A 156 38.16 -20.66 17.73
N LEU A 157 38.55 -21.37 18.78
CA LEU A 157 38.44 -22.82 18.88
C LEU A 157 37.69 -23.18 20.16
N SER A 158 36.52 -23.77 20.00
CA SER A 158 35.68 -24.26 21.09
C SER A 158 36.13 -25.65 21.54
N GLN A 159 35.64 -26.10 22.71
CA GLN A 159 35.83 -27.47 23.15
C GLN A 159 35.00 -28.41 22.26
N GLU A 160 35.55 -29.57 21.94
CA GLU A 160 34.79 -30.64 21.25
C GLU A 160 33.64 -31.14 22.15
N PRO A 161 32.44 -31.39 21.59
CA PRO A 161 31.33 -32.04 22.31
C PRO A 161 31.73 -33.40 22.88
N TRP A 162 31.03 -33.86 23.91
CA TRP A 162 31.28 -35.19 24.47
C TRP A 162 30.63 -36.24 23.58
N ASP A 163 31.39 -37.26 23.18
CA ASP A 163 30.90 -38.47 22.50
C ASP A 163 31.40 -39.67 23.32
N SER A 164 30.51 -40.21 24.16
CA SER A 164 30.85 -41.19 25.18
C SER A 164 31.11 -42.59 24.63
N ASP A 165 30.59 -42.95 23.46
CA ASP A 165 30.74 -44.28 22.85
C ASP A 165 31.48 -44.29 21.50
N GLY A 166 31.79 -43.12 20.97
CA GLY A 166 32.67 -42.89 19.83
C GLY A 166 32.00 -43.16 18.48
N ASP A 167 30.68 -42.98 18.37
CA ASP A 167 29.92 -43.25 17.14
C ASP A 167 29.81 -42.05 16.19
N GLY A 168 30.24 -40.87 16.65
CA GLY A 168 30.25 -39.62 15.88
C GLY A 168 29.12 -38.66 16.22
N TRP A 169 28.20 -39.02 17.12
CA TRP A 169 27.20 -38.12 17.68
C TRP A 169 27.58 -37.71 19.09
N SER A 170 27.24 -36.47 19.48
CA SER A 170 27.50 -36.03 20.84
C SER A 170 26.43 -36.53 21.80
N ASP A 171 26.80 -36.76 23.06
CA ASP A 171 25.88 -37.15 24.14
C ASP A 171 24.68 -36.19 24.25
N ASP A 172 24.90 -34.89 23.96
CA ASP A 172 23.87 -33.86 23.97
C ASP A 172 22.92 -34.00 22.77
N ASP A 173 23.45 -34.27 21.57
CA ASP A 173 22.65 -34.49 20.36
C ASP A 173 21.83 -35.78 20.50
N GLU A 174 22.45 -36.88 20.91
CA GLU A 174 21.75 -38.14 21.16
C GLU A 174 20.64 -38.01 22.19
N SER A 175 20.88 -37.24 23.27
CA SER A 175 19.84 -36.95 24.24
C SER A 175 18.68 -36.16 23.63
N ALA A 176 18.93 -35.29 22.64
CA ALA A 176 17.90 -34.53 21.95
C ALA A 176 17.14 -35.41 20.94
N CYS A 177 17.85 -36.29 20.23
CA CYS A 177 17.32 -37.25 19.27
C CYS A 177 16.62 -38.45 19.92
N GLY A 178 16.83 -38.65 21.22
CA GLY A 178 16.25 -39.75 22.00
C GLY A 178 16.99 -41.08 21.84
N THR A 179 18.28 -41.06 21.49
CA THR A 179 19.15 -42.23 21.39
C THR A 179 20.04 -42.43 22.63
N ASP A 180 20.72 -43.59 22.73
CA ASP A 180 21.52 -43.97 23.91
C ASP A 180 23.02 -43.71 23.71
N SER A 181 23.52 -42.60 24.25
CA SER A 181 24.93 -42.15 24.27
C SER A 181 26.00 -43.07 24.87
N GLN A 182 25.61 -44.30 25.17
CA GLN A 182 26.52 -45.32 25.70
C GLN A 182 26.50 -46.60 24.85
N ASP A 183 25.73 -46.63 23.77
CA ASP A 183 25.58 -47.72 22.83
C ASP A 183 25.75 -47.23 21.39
N ASN A 184 26.97 -47.37 20.85
CA ASN A 184 27.33 -46.98 19.47
C ASN A 184 26.54 -47.65 18.33
N SER A 185 25.58 -48.51 18.64
CA SER A 185 24.61 -49.04 17.68
C SER A 185 23.28 -48.28 17.67
N SER A 186 23.10 -47.36 18.60
CA SER A 186 21.95 -46.48 18.78
C SER A 186 22.24 -45.09 18.21
N VAL A 187 22.44 -44.99 16.89
CA VAL A 187 22.66 -43.70 16.22
C VAL A 187 21.34 -42.95 15.96
N PRO A 188 21.32 -41.61 16.05
CA PRO A 188 20.23 -40.79 15.54
C PRO A 188 19.89 -41.07 14.07
N THR A 189 18.63 -40.83 13.69
CA THR A 189 18.24 -40.76 12.27
C THR A 189 18.49 -39.35 11.79
N ASP A 190 19.13 -39.24 10.64
CA ASP A 190 19.62 -38.02 10.01
C ASP A 190 19.52 -38.31 8.51
N THR A 191 18.42 -37.86 7.90
CA THR A 191 18.01 -38.27 6.55
C THR A 191 18.87 -37.61 5.46
N ASP A 192 19.28 -36.36 5.67
CA ASP A 192 20.09 -35.57 4.74
C ASP A 192 21.62 -35.64 5.03
N GLY A 193 22.00 -35.99 6.26
CA GLY A 193 23.39 -36.11 6.70
C GLY A 193 24.03 -34.78 7.10
N ASP A 194 23.27 -33.77 7.51
CA ASP A 194 23.80 -32.45 7.87
C ASP A 194 24.38 -32.38 9.30
N GLY A 195 24.09 -33.41 10.12
CA GLY A 195 24.52 -33.53 11.51
C GLY A 195 23.49 -33.07 12.53
N VAL A 196 22.28 -32.73 12.10
CA VAL A 196 21.06 -32.59 12.89
C VAL A 196 20.22 -33.84 12.67
N CYS A 197 19.47 -34.27 13.68
CA CYS A 197 18.67 -35.48 13.58
C CYS A 197 17.20 -35.14 13.39
N ASN A 198 16.47 -35.97 12.66
CA ASN A 198 15.09 -35.69 12.26
C ASN A 198 14.16 -35.16 13.37
N PRO A 199 14.19 -35.69 14.62
CA PRO A 199 13.30 -35.18 15.67
C PRO A 199 13.49 -33.70 16.06
N ILE A 200 14.61 -33.09 15.70
CA ILE A 200 14.94 -31.68 15.98
C ILE A 200 15.37 -30.90 14.73
N ASP A 201 15.53 -31.58 13.60
CA ASP A 201 15.64 -30.94 12.31
C ASP A 201 14.34 -30.22 11.98
N THR A 202 14.45 -29.23 11.10
CA THR A 202 13.30 -28.52 10.56
C THR A 202 13.09 -28.78 9.08
N ASP A 203 14.05 -29.42 8.40
CA ASP A 203 14.04 -29.79 6.99
C ASP A 203 14.79 -31.12 6.87
N ASP A 204 14.09 -32.22 7.20
CA ASP A 204 14.66 -33.56 7.35
C ASP A 204 15.42 -34.08 6.12
N ASP A 205 15.12 -33.58 4.92
CA ASP A 205 15.71 -34.06 3.66
C ASP A 205 16.44 -32.97 2.83
N ASP A 206 16.56 -31.76 3.40
CA ASP A 206 17.33 -30.62 2.91
C ASP A 206 16.91 -30.17 1.49
N ASP A 207 15.62 -30.36 1.15
CA ASP A 207 15.05 -29.99 -0.14
C ASP A 207 14.60 -28.52 -0.23
N GLY A 208 14.61 -27.82 0.90
CA GLY A 208 14.30 -26.41 1.06
C GLY A 208 12.90 -26.12 1.58
N TRP A 209 12.11 -27.15 1.90
CA TRP A 209 10.81 -27.02 2.55
C TRP A 209 10.89 -27.52 3.99
N SER A 210 10.26 -26.78 4.91
CA SER A 210 10.25 -27.24 6.30
C SER A 210 9.29 -28.41 6.49
N ASP A 211 9.58 -29.33 7.43
CA ASP A 211 8.67 -30.46 7.73
C ASP A 211 7.26 -29.97 8.09
N THR A 212 7.18 -28.77 8.67
CA THR A 212 5.89 -28.14 9.01
C THR A 212 5.11 -27.74 7.77
N ASP A 213 5.78 -27.15 6.78
CA ASP A 213 5.16 -26.73 5.54
C ASP A 213 4.79 -27.96 4.70
N GLU A 214 5.68 -28.93 4.59
CA GLU A 214 5.41 -30.21 3.91
C GLU A 214 4.23 -30.97 4.51
N SER A 215 4.16 -31.04 5.85
CA SER A 215 3.02 -31.64 6.53
C SER A 215 1.71 -30.92 6.20
N ALA A 216 1.74 -29.59 6.08
CA ALA A 216 0.58 -28.78 5.74
C ALA A 216 0.19 -28.90 4.26
N CYS A 217 1.18 -29.06 3.37
CA CYS A 217 1.02 -29.23 1.93
C CYS A 217 0.77 -30.70 1.52
N GLY A 218 0.95 -31.64 2.43
CA GLY A 218 0.67 -33.07 2.24
C GLY A 218 1.79 -33.84 1.55
N THR A 219 3.04 -33.40 1.70
CA THR A 219 4.24 -34.08 1.21
C THR A 219 4.98 -34.84 2.31
N ASP A 220 6.06 -35.53 1.96
CA ASP A 220 6.81 -36.46 2.81
C ASP A 220 8.18 -35.88 3.09
N SER A 221 8.40 -35.43 4.33
CA SER A 221 9.62 -34.70 4.74
C SER A 221 10.88 -35.53 4.83
N GLU A 222 10.78 -36.83 4.60
CA GLU A 222 11.95 -37.72 4.55
C GLU A 222 12.34 -38.08 3.09
N ASP A 223 11.72 -37.47 2.07
CA ASP A 223 11.99 -37.72 0.64
C ASP A 223 12.07 -36.44 -0.18
N SER A 224 13.29 -35.95 -0.42
CA SER A 224 13.60 -34.75 -1.22
C SER A 224 13.08 -34.70 -2.66
N ASN A 225 12.40 -35.76 -3.14
CA ASN A 225 11.66 -35.75 -4.41
C ASN A 225 10.16 -35.47 -4.23
N SER A 226 9.71 -35.32 -2.99
CA SER A 226 8.35 -35.07 -2.57
C SER A 226 8.21 -33.61 -2.14
N THR A 227 8.50 -32.67 -3.03
CA THR A 227 8.33 -31.24 -2.73
C THR A 227 6.88 -30.78 -2.89
N PRO A 228 6.41 -29.82 -2.07
CA PRO A 228 5.18 -29.09 -2.32
C PRO A 228 5.15 -28.44 -3.71
N ILE A 229 3.95 -28.34 -4.30
CA ILE A 229 3.74 -27.54 -5.51
C ILE A 229 3.65 -26.08 -5.07
N ASP A 230 4.53 -25.25 -5.62
CA ASP A 230 4.62 -23.81 -5.39
C ASP A 230 4.87 -23.17 -6.77
N THR A 231 3.79 -22.65 -7.35
CA THR A 231 3.76 -22.29 -8.77
C THR A 231 4.45 -20.95 -9.03
N ASP A 232 4.40 -20.01 -8.09
CA ASP A 232 5.04 -18.70 -8.18
C ASP A 232 6.43 -18.63 -7.46
N SER A 233 6.76 -19.66 -6.69
CA SER A 233 8.01 -19.81 -5.93
C SER A 233 8.18 -18.79 -4.80
N ASP A 234 7.09 -18.42 -4.12
CA ASP A 234 7.12 -17.50 -2.97
C ASP A 234 7.43 -18.17 -1.62
N GLY A 235 7.43 -19.51 -1.58
CA GLY A 235 7.64 -20.32 -0.38
C GLY A 235 6.33 -20.77 0.30
N THR A 236 5.19 -20.52 -0.31
CA THR A 236 3.88 -21.03 0.09
C THR A 236 3.41 -22.02 -0.96
N CYS A 237 3.00 -23.22 -0.55
CA CYS A 237 2.49 -24.18 -1.53
C CYS A 237 1.08 -23.79 -1.99
N ASN A 238 0.71 -24.18 -3.21
CA ASN A 238 -0.60 -23.90 -3.81
C ASN A 238 -1.80 -24.33 -2.94
N ALA A 239 -1.62 -25.30 -2.03
CA ALA A 239 -2.71 -25.72 -1.14
C ALA A 239 -3.03 -24.69 -0.04
N LEU A 240 -2.11 -23.76 0.22
CA LEU A 240 -2.15 -22.75 1.28
C LEU A 240 -2.00 -21.32 0.74
N ASP A 241 -1.59 -21.18 -0.51
CA ASP A 241 -1.56 -19.93 -1.23
C ASP A 241 -2.99 -19.50 -1.63
N SER A 242 -3.17 -18.20 -1.80
CA SER A 242 -4.39 -17.59 -2.33
C SER A 242 -4.21 -17.01 -3.73
N ASP A 243 -2.98 -16.92 -4.21
CA ASP A 243 -2.59 -16.43 -5.54
C ASP A 243 -1.49 -17.37 -6.06
N ASP A 244 -1.91 -18.56 -6.50
CA ASP A 244 -1.03 -19.68 -6.83
C ASP A 244 0.09 -19.32 -7.84
N ASP A 245 -0.14 -18.38 -8.77
CA ASP A 245 0.82 -18.00 -9.81
C ASP A 245 1.40 -16.58 -9.67
N GLY A 246 1.03 -15.86 -8.63
CA GLY A 246 1.59 -14.57 -8.23
C GLY A 246 1.33 -13.45 -9.23
N ASP A 247 0.27 -13.55 -10.05
CA ASP A 247 -0.05 -12.56 -11.07
C ASP A 247 -0.86 -11.36 -10.53
N GLY A 248 -1.28 -11.45 -9.26
CA GLY A 248 -2.00 -10.41 -8.52
C GLY A 248 -3.50 -10.63 -8.43
N TRP A 249 -4.03 -11.72 -8.98
CA TRP A 249 -5.41 -12.14 -8.83
C TRP A 249 -5.52 -13.34 -7.89
N SER A 250 -6.52 -13.34 -7.02
CA SER A 250 -6.69 -14.50 -6.13
C SER A 250 -7.29 -15.69 -6.89
N ASP A 251 -6.97 -16.92 -6.47
CA ASP A 251 -7.52 -18.14 -7.06
C ASP A 251 -9.06 -18.12 -7.08
N THR A 252 -9.66 -17.45 -6.08
CA THR A 252 -11.11 -17.31 -5.99
C THR A 252 -11.64 -16.36 -7.04
N ASP A 253 -11.00 -15.21 -7.22
CA ASP A 253 -11.40 -14.24 -8.24
C ASP A 253 -11.21 -14.82 -9.64
N GLU A 254 -10.10 -15.50 -9.89
CA GLU A 254 -9.86 -16.18 -11.16
C GLU A 254 -10.86 -17.28 -11.45
N ALA A 255 -11.24 -18.08 -10.44
CA ALA A 255 -12.28 -19.09 -10.61
C ALA A 255 -13.63 -18.47 -10.98
N ASP A 256 -13.99 -17.33 -10.36
CA ASP A 256 -15.23 -16.61 -10.64
C ASP A 256 -15.19 -15.90 -12.01
N CYS A 257 -14.03 -15.40 -12.42
CA CYS A 257 -13.77 -14.75 -13.71
C CYS A 257 -13.47 -15.75 -14.85
N GLY A 258 -13.28 -17.03 -14.53
CA GLY A 258 -13.07 -18.11 -15.48
C GLY A 258 -11.66 -18.22 -16.05
N THR A 259 -10.65 -17.75 -15.32
CA THR A 259 -9.24 -17.88 -15.64
C THR A 259 -8.57 -19.02 -14.86
N ASN A 260 -7.25 -19.14 -14.95
CA ASN A 260 -6.52 -20.33 -14.48
C ASN A 260 -5.42 -19.92 -13.52
N SER A 261 -5.64 -20.20 -12.24
CA SER A 261 -4.80 -19.72 -11.16
C SER A 261 -3.41 -20.29 -11.05
N THR A 262 -3.02 -21.18 -11.97
CA THR A 262 -1.67 -21.73 -12.01
C THR A 262 -0.93 -21.32 -13.28
N ASP A 263 -1.36 -20.26 -13.96
CA ASP A 263 -0.76 -19.74 -15.19
C ASP A 263 -0.86 -18.21 -15.19
N GLY A 264 0.15 -17.51 -14.66
CA GLY A 264 0.12 -16.04 -14.50
C GLY A 264 0.13 -15.21 -15.79
N GLN A 265 -0.15 -15.82 -16.94
CA GLN A 265 -0.55 -15.14 -18.18
C GLN A 265 -2.06 -15.20 -18.43
N SER A 266 -2.78 -15.95 -17.62
CA SER A 266 -4.22 -16.15 -17.65
C SER A 266 -4.87 -15.23 -16.62
N THR A 267 -4.75 -13.93 -16.81
CA THR A 267 -5.38 -12.93 -15.93
C THR A 267 -6.84 -12.66 -16.31
N PRO A 268 -7.72 -12.39 -15.32
CA PRO A 268 -9.03 -11.83 -15.57
C PRO A 268 -8.96 -10.53 -16.39
N LEU A 269 -10.00 -10.28 -17.19
CA LEU A 269 -10.16 -8.98 -17.86
C LEU A 269 -10.69 -7.98 -16.83
N ASP A 270 -10.00 -6.87 -16.67
CA ASP A 270 -10.31 -5.76 -15.77
C ASP A 270 -10.02 -4.47 -16.53
N THR A 271 -11.07 -3.83 -17.02
CA THR A 271 -10.96 -2.77 -18.03
C THR A 271 -10.63 -1.41 -17.41
N ASP A 272 -11.07 -1.16 -16.18
CA ASP A 272 -10.78 0.07 -15.44
C ASP A 272 -9.61 -0.07 -14.43
N GLY A 273 -9.24 -1.31 -14.09
CA GLY A 273 -8.13 -1.64 -13.21
C GLY A 273 -8.46 -1.52 -11.72
N ASP A 274 -9.72 -1.65 -11.32
CA ASP A 274 -10.14 -1.51 -9.92
C ASP A 274 -9.97 -2.79 -9.07
N GLY A 275 -9.64 -3.92 -9.72
CA GLY A 275 -9.45 -5.23 -9.10
C GLY A 275 -10.71 -6.10 -9.10
N VAL A 276 -11.77 -5.71 -9.78
CA VAL A 276 -12.95 -6.53 -10.07
C VAL A 276 -12.94 -6.83 -11.57
N CYS A 277 -12.99 -8.09 -11.95
CA CYS A 277 -13.01 -8.42 -13.38
C CYS A 277 -14.35 -8.03 -14.02
N ASN A 278 -14.34 -7.74 -15.32
CA ASN A 278 -15.50 -7.38 -16.12
C ASN A 278 -16.69 -8.36 -16.03
N ALA A 279 -16.46 -9.61 -15.60
CA ALA A 279 -17.55 -10.58 -15.44
C ALA A 279 -18.36 -10.35 -14.15
N LEU A 280 -17.80 -9.62 -13.19
CA LEU A 280 -18.32 -9.36 -11.85
C LEU A 280 -18.48 -7.87 -11.54
N ASP A 281 -17.81 -7.01 -12.31
CA ASP A 281 -17.98 -5.57 -12.25
C ASP A 281 -19.32 -5.16 -12.87
N SER A 282 -19.85 -4.04 -12.41
CA SER A 282 -21.08 -3.43 -12.91
C SER A 282 -20.83 -2.14 -13.68
N ASP A 283 -19.60 -1.61 -13.65
CA ASP A 283 -19.14 -0.39 -14.33
C ASP A 283 -17.75 -0.67 -14.91
N ASP A 284 -17.72 -1.54 -15.93
CA ASP A 284 -16.51 -2.18 -16.46
C ASP A 284 -15.39 -1.19 -16.84
N ASP A 285 -15.70 0.06 -17.18
CA ASP A 285 -14.72 1.07 -17.58
C ASP A 285 -14.52 2.23 -16.59
N GLY A 286 -15.28 2.20 -15.48
CA GLY A 286 -15.14 3.11 -14.34
C GLY A 286 -15.51 4.56 -14.65
N ASP A 287 -16.39 4.81 -15.62
CA ASP A 287 -16.83 6.17 -15.98
C ASP A 287 -18.01 6.69 -15.14
N GLY A 288 -18.59 5.83 -14.31
CA GLY A 288 -19.68 6.13 -13.39
C GLY A 288 -21.06 5.71 -13.87
N TRP A 289 -21.16 5.09 -15.06
CA TRP A 289 -22.38 4.53 -15.61
C TRP A 289 -22.32 3.02 -15.62
N SER A 290 -23.30 2.36 -15.00
CA SER A 290 -23.28 0.89 -14.99
C SER A 290 -23.50 0.31 -16.39
N ASP A 291 -22.92 -0.86 -16.70
CA ASP A 291 -23.04 -1.55 -17.99
C ASP A 291 -24.51 -1.75 -18.41
N VAL A 292 -25.39 -1.98 -17.42
CA VAL A 292 -26.83 -2.15 -17.65
C VAL A 292 -27.45 -0.86 -18.18
N VAL A 293 -27.08 0.28 -17.61
CA VAL A 293 -27.57 1.60 -18.03
C VAL A 293 -26.98 1.94 -19.39
N GLU A 294 -25.68 1.78 -19.58
CA GLU A 294 -25.04 2.02 -20.86
C GLU A 294 -25.62 1.18 -22.01
N SER A 295 -25.90 -0.09 -21.74
CA SER A 295 -26.58 -0.96 -22.71
C SER A 295 -27.97 -0.42 -23.10
N LEU A 296 -28.70 0.18 -22.17
CA LEU A 296 -30.00 0.79 -22.41
C LEU A 296 -29.88 2.13 -23.14
N CYS A 297 -28.88 2.94 -22.81
CA CYS A 297 -28.61 4.26 -23.39
C CYS A 297 -27.84 4.16 -24.73
N GLY A 298 -27.34 2.98 -25.08
CA GLY A 298 -26.67 2.70 -26.35
C GLY A 298 -25.19 3.08 -26.40
N THR A 299 -24.53 3.10 -25.24
CA THR A 299 -23.08 3.36 -25.11
C THR A 299 -22.27 2.06 -24.92
N ASP A 300 -20.95 2.18 -24.85
CA ASP A 300 -19.99 1.07 -24.87
C ASP A 300 -19.30 0.98 -23.51
N SER A 301 -19.72 0.01 -22.70
CA SER A 301 -19.27 -0.16 -21.31
C SER A 301 -17.82 -0.60 -21.11
N LEU A 302 -17.06 -0.68 -22.18
CA LEU A 302 -15.64 -0.99 -22.15
C LEU A 302 -14.78 0.23 -22.52
N ASN A 303 -15.37 1.41 -22.55
CA ASN A 303 -14.76 2.62 -23.06
C ASN A 303 -15.29 3.86 -22.34
N SER A 304 -14.57 4.27 -21.30
CA SER A 304 -14.90 5.41 -20.42
C SER A 304 -15.00 6.79 -21.07
N SER A 305 -14.79 6.88 -22.39
CA SER A 305 -15.10 8.08 -23.18
C SER A 305 -16.46 8.01 -23.86
N SER A 306 -17.19 6.91 -23.70
CA SER A 306 -18.49 6.61 -24.27
C SER A 306 -19.56 6.75 -23.20
N ILE A 307 -19.68 7.91 -22.58
CA ILE A 307 -20.73 8.15 -21.58
C ILE A 307 -22.12 8.38 -22.21
N PRO A 308 -23.20 7.94 -21.56
CA PRO A 308 -24.56 8.38 -21.87
C PRO A 308 -24.70 9.91 -21.88
N ILE A 309 -25.64 10.42 -22.69
CA ILE A 309 -26.06 11.83 -22.61
C ILE A 309 -27.00 11.94 -21.41
N ASP A 310 -26.74 12.91 -20.55
CA ASP A 310 -27.45 13.22 -19.31
C ASP A 310 -27.47 14.75 -19.20
N THR A 311 -28.53 15.35 -19.75
CA THR A 311 -28.59 16.79 -20.00
C THR A 311 -28.75 17.62 -18.72
N ASP A 312 -29.44 17.10 -17.70
CA ASP A 312 -29.67 17.76 -16.41
C ASP A 312 -28.68 17.31 -15.30
N GLY A 313 -28.01 16.18 -15.48
CA GLY A 313 -26.99 15.64 -14.58
C GLY A 313 -27.57 14.82 -13.42
N ASP A 314 -28.76 14.25 -13.54
CA ASP A 314 -29.43 13.50 -12.48
C ASP A 314 -29.05 12.01 -12.43
N THR A 315 -28.20 11.54 -13.35
CA THR A 315 -27.73 10.15 -13.55
C THR A 315 -28.72 9.21 -14.25
N ILE A 316 -29.75 9.75 -14.87
CA ILE A 316 -30.59 9.09 -15.85
C ILE A 316 -30.20 9.65 -17.22
N CYS A 317 -30.01 8.78 -18.21
CA CYS A 317 -29.66 9.26 -19.55
C CYS A 317 -30.91 9.77 -20.27
N ASP A 318 -30.79 10.73 -21.18
CA ASP A 318 -31.89 11.35 -21.93
C ASP A 318 -32.84 10.31 -22.61
N VAL A 319 -32.34 9.12 -22.93
CA VAL A 319 -33.16 8.06 -23.56
C VAL A 319 -34.12 7.40 -22.57
N LEU A 320 -33.83 7.47 -21.27
CA LEU A 320 -34.58 6.88 -20.16
C LEU A 320 -35.21 7.94 -19.25
N ASP A 321 -34.77 9.19 -19.36
CA ASP A 321 -35.36 10.32 -18.67
C ASP A 321 -36.70 10.71 -19.34
N ALA A 322 -37.56 11.35 -18.57
CA ALA A 322 -38.80 11.93 -19.06
C ALA A 322 -38.78 13.47 -19.02
N ASP A 323 -37.77 14.08 -18.38
CA ASP A 323 -37.54 15.53 -18.27
C ASP A 323 -36.03 15.77 -18.47
N ASP A 324 -35.60 15.71 -19.73
CA ASP A 324 -34.19 15.70 -20.14
C ASP A 324 -33.37 16.87 -19.56
N ASP A 325 -33.98 18.04 -19.31
CA ASP A 325 -33.28 19.23 -18.80
C ASP A 325 -33.64 19.64 -17.35
N GLY A 326 -34.52 18.88 -16.71
CA GLY A 326 -34.87 18.99 -15.29
C GLY A 326 -35.59 20.28 -14.94
N ASP A 327 -36.29 20.91 -15.88
CA ASP A 327 -37.01 22.17 -15.64
C ASP A 327 -38.42 21.98 -15.06
N GLY A 328 -38.88 20.73 -14.99
CA GLY A 328 -40.17 20.32 -14.41
C GLY A 328 -41.26 20.03 -15.44
N TRP A 329 -40.96 20.14 -16.74
CA TRP A 329 -41.86 19.74 -17.83
C TRP A 329 -41.35 18.47 -18.50
N THR A 330 -42.26 17.55 -18.83
CA THR A 330 -41.83 16.33 -19.51
C THR A 330 -41.51 16.59 -20.98
N ASP A 331 -40.60 15.82 -21.58
CA ASP A 331 -40.25 15.96 -23.00
C ASP A 331 -41.49 15.85 -23.91
N ASP A 332 -42.42 14.96 -23.54
CA ASP A 332 -43.69 14.76 -24.23
C ASP A 332 -44.59 16.02 -24.14
N ASP A 333 -44.63 16.67 -22.98
CA ASP A 333 -45.37 17.92 -22.78
C ASP A 333 -44.69 19.05 -23.57
N GLU A 334 -43.38 19.19 -23.49
CA GLU A 334 -42.64 20.22 -24.21
C GLU A 334 -42.74 20.10 -25.73
N VAL A 335 -42.67 18.88 -26.27
CA VAL A 335 -42.94 18.61 -27.68
C VAL A 335 -44.36 19.06 -28.06
N THR A 336 -45.33 18.85 -27.17
CA THR A 336 -46.71 19.27 -27.38
C THR A 336 -46.86 20.80 -27.30
N CYS A 337 -46.16 21.43 -26.36
CA CYS A 337 -46.15 22.87 -26.12
C CYS A 337 -45.25 23.66 -27.07
N GLY A 338 -44.42 22.96 -27.86
CA GLY A 338 -43.53 23.55 -28.85
C GLY A 338 -42.25 24.16 -28.27
N THR A 339 -41.82 23.68 -27.10
CA THR A 339 -40.56 24.05 -26.46
C THR A 339 -39.48 22.99 -26.70
N ASN A 340 -38.32 23.11 -26.05
CA ASN A 340 -37.14 22.31 -26.33
C ASN A 340 -36.67 21.62 -25.06
N SER A 341 -36.85 20.31 -25.00
CA SER A 341 -36.58 19.49 -23.81
C SER A 341 -35.14 19.31 -23.40
N THR A 342 -34.22 19.98 -24.08
CA THR A 342 -32.80 19.92 -23.74
C THR A 342 -32.24 21.29 -23.36
N ASP A 343 -33.13 22.25 -23.07
CA ASP A 343 -32.79 23.63 -22.74
C ASP A 343 -33.74 24.13 -21.66
N SER A 344 -33.36 23.97 -20.39
CA SER A 344 -34.12 24.41 -19.20
C SER A 344 -34.49 25.91 -19.16
N GLY A 345 -34.01 26.70 -20.10
CA GLY A 345 -34.49 28.07 -20.34
C GLY A 345 -35.74 28.15 -21.21
N SER A 346 -36.19 27.04 -21.76
CA SER A 346 -37.25 26.89 -22.75
C SER A 346 -38.50 26.24 -22.13
N VAL A 347 -39.02 26.80 -21.05
CA VAL A 347 -40.25 26.29 -20.43
C VAL A 347 -41.51 26.62 -21.25
N PRO A 348 -42.53 25.74 -21.27
CA PRO A 348 -43.88 26.05 -21.73
C PRO A 348 -44.46 27.28 -21.01
N THR A 349 -45.35 28.00 -21.70
CA THR A 349 -46.16 29.05 -21.06
C THR A 349 -47.32 28.39 -20.34
N ASP A 350 -47.46 28.67 -19.06
CA ASP A 350 -48.48 28.14 -18.14
C ASP A 350 -48.89 29.31 -17.23
N THR A 351 -50.02 29.94 -17.56
CA THR A 351 -50.40 31.25 -17.00
C THR A 351 -51.00 31.14 -15.61
N ASP A 352 -51.70 30.05 -15.31
CA ASP A 352 -52.30 29.79 -14.00
C ASP A 352 -51.44 28.86 -13.11
N SER A 353 -50.39 28.26 -13.68
CA SER A 353 -49.43 27.36 -13.03
C SER A 353 -50.03 26.03 -12.56
N ASP A 354 -50.99 25.47 -13.29
CA ASP A 354 -51.61 24.18 -12.98
C ASP A 354 -50.84 22.96 -13.52
N GLY A 355 -49.81 23.19 -14.35
CA GLY A 355 -48.99 22.16 -14.99
C GLY A 355 -49.46 21.75 -16.38
N ILE A 356 -50.41 22.49 -16.97
CA ILE A 356 -50.87 22.34 -18.34
C ILE A 356 -50.50 23.62 -19.07
N CYS A 357 -49.78 23.51 -20.19
CA CYS A 357 -49.37 24.70 -20.92
C CYS A 357 -50.56 25.30 -21.71
N ASN A 358 -50.56 26.63 -21.88
CA ASN A 358 -51.64 27.39 -22.51
C ASN A 358 -52.06 26.90 -23.93
N ILE A 359 -51.23 26.12 -24.62
CA ILE A 359 -51.58 25.60 -25.95
C ILE A 359 -52.58 24.41 -25.89
N VAL A 360 -52.64 23.72 -24.75
CA VAL A 360 -53.50 22.54 -24.52
C VAL A 360 -54.42 22.71 -23.32
N ASP A 361 -54.17 23.71 -22.47
CA ASP A 361 -55.12 24.15 -21.47
C ASP A 361 -56.39 24.72 -22.12
N LEU A 362 -57.51 24.56 -21.44
CA LEU A 362 -58.80 25.10 -21.85
C LEU A 362 -59.21 26.32 -21.04
N ASP A 363 -58.55 26.63 -19.93
CA ASP A 363 -58.81 27.76 -19.04
C ASP A 363 -57.45 28.36 -18.62
N ASP A 364 -56.82 29.04 -19.58
CA ASP A 364 -55.42 29.49 -19.52
C ASP A 364 -55.06 30.28 -18.24
N ASP A 365 -56.01 30.97 -17.60
CA ASP A 365 -55.77 31.77 -16.39
C ASP A 365 -56.47 31.26 -15.12
N GLY A 366 -57.20 30.15 -15.23
CA GLY A 366 -57.80 29.41 -14.13
C GLY A 366 -58.92 30.17 -13.41
N ASP A 367 -59.58 31.12 -14.08
CA ASP A 367 -60.67 31.91 -13.49
C ASP A 367 -62.05 31.23 -13.54
N GLY A 368 -62.13 30.10 -14.25
CA GLY A 368 -63.30 29.24 -14.34
C GLY A 368 -64.09 29.40 -15.64
N TRP A 369 -63.64 30.26 -16.56
CA TRP A 369 -64.19 30.39 -17.91
C TRP A 369 -63.22 29.82 -18.93
N SER A 370 -63.70 28.99 -19.85
CA SER A 370 -62.82 28.43 -20.86
C SER A 370 -62.41 29.46 -21.92
N ASP A 371 -61.23 29.31 -22.51
CA ASP A 371 -60.73 30.09 -23.64
C ASP A 371 -61.76 30.25 -24.77
N GLU A 372 -62.54 29.19 -25.05
CA GLU A 372 -63.59 29.20 -26.08
C GLU A 372 -64.78 30.07 -25.68
N GLU A 373 -65.18 30.03 -24.41
CA GLU A 373 -66.24 30.88 -23.83
C GLU A 373 -65.78 32.33 -23.80
N GLU A 374 -64.60 32.60 -23.29
CA GLU A 374 -64.03 33.95 -23.22
C GLU A 374 -63.82 34.60 -24.59
N ALA A 375 -63.36 33.84 -25.58
CA ALA A 375 -63.28 34.32 -26.96
C ALA A 375 -64.66 34.69 -27.53
N THR A 376 -65.72 34.03 -27.07
CA THR A 376 -67.10 34.31 -27.45
C THR A 376 -67.66 35.52 -26.71
N CYS A 377 -67.39 35.62 -25.41
CA CYS A 377 -67.90 36.65 -24.50
C CYS A 377 -67.06 37.95 -24.52
N GLY A 378 -65.86 37.91 -25.10
CA GLY A 378 -65.01 39.07 -25.32
C GLY A 378 -64.10 39.43 -24.14
N SER A 379 -63.83 38.48 -23.24
CA SER A 379 -62.84 38.60 -22.18
C SER A 379 -61.45 38.12 -22.64
N ASN A 380 -60.47 38.01 -21.73
CA ASN A 380 -59.07 37.75 -22.07
C ASN A 380 -58.57 36.56 -21.27
N SER A 381 -58.38 35.44 -21.97
CA SER A 381 -58.02 34.15 -21.37
C SER A 381 -56.68 34.02 -20.69
N THR A 382 -55.92 35.11 -20.61
CA THR A 382 -54.60 35.10 -19.94
C THR A 382 -54.55 36.09 -18.78
N ASP A 383 -55.70 36.57 -18.32
CA ASP A 383 -55.86 37.55 -17.26
C ASP A 383 -57.08 37.21 -16.41
N SER A 384 -56.87 36.44 -15.34
CA SER A 384 -57.91 35.99 -14.39
C SER A 384 -58.73 37.09 -13.70
N SER A 385 -58.43 38.36 -13.97
CA SER A 385 -59.26 39.49 -13.55
C SER A 385 -60.25 39.95 -14.62
N SER A 386 -60.16 39.38 -15.82
CA SER A 386 -60.96 39.64 -17.00
C SER A 386 -61.94 38.50 -17.19
N VAL A 387 -62.99 38.43 -16.37
CA VAL A 387 -64.10 37.49 -16.55
C VAL A 387 -65.18 38.07 -17.48
N PRO A 388 -65.93 37.23 -18.21
CA PRO A 388 -67.19 37.62 -18.84
C PRO A 388 -68.20 38.25 -17.86
N ASP A 389 -69.07 39.13 -18.37
CA ASP A 389 -70.27 39.55 -17.63
C ASP A 389 -71.24 38.35 -17.58
N ASP A 390 -71.73 38.03 -16.37
CA ASP A 390 -72.66 36.93 -16.04
C ASP A 390 -73.59 37.45 -14.93
N PHE A 391 -74.73 38.01 -15.33
CA PHE A 391 -75.56 38.85 -14.47
C PHE A 391 -76.36 38.03 -13.44
N ASP A 392 -76.80 36.83 -13.78
CA ASP A 392 -77.53 35.92 -12.88
C ASP A 392 -76.62 34.89 -12.17
N GLY A 393 -75.40 34.68 -12.66
CA GLY A 393 -74.37 33.84 -12.07
C GLY A 393 -74.54 32.34 -12.37
N ASP A 394 -75.20 31.98 -13.48
CA ASP A 394 -75.46 30.58 -13.84
C ASP A 394 -74.30 29.89 -14.59
N GLY A 395 -73.28 30.66 -14.99
CA GLY A 395 -72.10 30.20 -15.73
C GLY A 395 -72.23 30.32 -17.25
N ILE A 396 -73.21 31.08 -17.75
CA ILE A 396 -73.32 31.50 -19.15
C ILE A 396 -73.18 33.02 -19.18
N CYS A 397 -72.33 33.54 -20.06
CA CYS A 397 -72.14 35.00 -20.13
C CYS A 397 -73.33 35.70 -20.79
N ASP A 398 -73.60 36.96 -20.42
CA ASP A 398 -74.73 37.77 -20.91
C ASP A 398 -74.83 37.86 -22.46
N VAL A 399 -73.72 37.62 -23.17
CA VAL A 399 -73.70 37.66 -24.65
C VAL A 399 -74.21 36.36 -25.27
N SER A 400 -74.13 35.25 -24.52
CA SER A 400 -74.52 33.90 -24.94
C SER A 400 -75.69 33.33 -24.15
N ASP A 401 -76.13 34.00 -23.10
CA ASP A 401 -77.36 33.72 -22.38
C ASP A 401 -78.56 34.29 -23.16
N ASP A 402 -79.69 33.59 -23.04
CA ASP A 402 -80.97 34.03 -23.59
C ASP A 402 -81.85 34.67 -22.51
N ASP A 403 -81.51 34.58 -21.21
CA ASP A 403 -82.28 35.04 -20.02
C ASP A 403 -81.31 35.62 -18.97
N ASP A 404 -80.70 36.77 -19.29
CA ASP A 404 -79.56 37.38 -18.58
C ASP A 404 -79.78 37.61 -17.06
N ASP A 405 -81.03 37.69 -16.59
CA ASP A 405 -81.35 37.87 -15.16
C ASP A 405 -82.02 36.67 -14.47
N GLY A 406 -82.21 35.58 -15.20
CA GLY A 406 -82.68 34.30 -14.69
C GLY A 406 -84.10 34.33 -14.13
N ASP A 407 -84.95 35.27 -14.55
CA ASP A 407 -86.34 35.37 -14.09
C ASP A 407 -87.33 34.45 -14.84
N GLY A 408 -86.85 33.82 -15.91
CA GLY A 408 -87.57 32.84 -16.74
C GLY A 408 -88.17 33.44 -18.02
N TRP A 409 -87.79 34.65 -18.41
CA TRP A 409 -88.17 35.30 -19.66
C TRP A 409 -86.96 35.63 -20.51
N ASN A 410 -86.96 35.16 -21.76
CA ASN A 410 -85.81 35.43 -22.63
C ASN A 410 -85.66 36.93 -22.92
N ASP A 411 -84.43 37.45 -23.04
CA ASP A 411 -84.09 38.86 -23.27
C ASP A 411 -84.80 39.46 -24.49
N THR A 412 -85.09 38.64 -25.49
CA THR A 412 -85.80 39.07 -26.70
C THR A 412 -87.28 39.39 -26.47
N ASP A 413 -87.86 38.82 -25.42
CA ASP A 413 -89.22 38.99 -24.95
C ASP A 413 -89.29 39.77 -23.61
N ASP A 414 -88.14 40.16 -23.06
CA ASP A 414 -87.98 40.93 -21.81
C ASP A 414 -87.67 42.42 -22.08
N ASP A 415 -88.50 43.32 -21.56
CA ASP A 415 -88.28 44.77 -21.68
C ASP A 415 -87.16 45.29 -20.76
N PHE A 416 -86.76 44.52 -19.74
CA PHE A 416 -85.69 44.78 -18.77
C PHE A 416 -84.79 43.54 -18.54
N PRO A 417 -83.96 43.13 -19.52
CA PRO A 417 -83.14 41.90 -19.46
C PRO A 417 -82.12 41.79 -18.31
N PHE A 418 -81.96 42.83 -17.47
CA PHE A 418 -81.02 42.84 -16.35
C PHE A 418 -81.73 43.24 -15.05
N ASP A 419 -83.02 42.92 -14.88
CA ASP A 419 -83.77 43.10 -13.65
C ASP A 419 -84.72 41.92 -13.40
N SER A 420 -84.20 40.92 -12.68
CA SER A 420 -84.90 39.69 -12.27
C SER A 420 -86.25 39.84 -11.55
N THR A 421 -86.69 41.08 -11.31
CA THR A 421 -87.96 41.39 -10.66
C THR A 421 -89.05 41.85 -11.61
N GLU A 422 -88.74 42.14 -12.88
CA GLU A 422 -89.70 42.66 -13.86
C GLU A 422 -89.32 42.44 -15.33
N TRP A 423 -90.17 41.74 -16.08
CA TRP A 423 -89.95 41.45 -17.51
C TRP A 423 -90.74 42.31 -18.52
N ASN A 424 -91.70 43.14 -18.09
CA ASN A 424 -92.64 43.82 -19.01
C ASN A 424 -92.94 45.27 -18.62
N ASP A 425 -92.66 46.23 -19.51
CA ASP A 425 -92.86 47.67 -19.30
C ASP A 425 -94.34 48.06 -19.42
N ASN A 426 -95.07 47.84 -18.34
CA ASN A 426 -96.52 48.01 -18.31
C ASN A 426 -96.98 49.47 -18.43
N ASP A 427 -96.12 50.46 -18.15
CA ASP A 427 -96.47 51.89 -18.17
C ASP A 427 -95.67 52.75 -19.17
N GLY A 428 -94.68 52.16 -19.85
CA GLY A 428 -94.00 52.70 -21.03
C GLY A 428 -92.91 53.72 -20.71
N ASP A 429 -92.38 53.72 -19.48
CA ASP A 429 -91.40 54.72 -19.03
C ASP A 429 -89.94 54.23 -19.06
N GLY A 430 -89.72 52.94 -19.38
CA GLY A 430 -88.40 52.32 -19.48
C GLY A 430 -87.63 52.26 -18.16
N MET A 431 -88.30 52.30 -17.01
CA MET A 431 -87.73 52.09 -15.68
C MET A 431 -88.50 51.01 -14.90
N THR A 432 -87.79 50.35 -13.98
CA THR A 432 -88.35 49.23 -13.24
C THR A 432 -89.27 49.70 -12.10
N MET A 433 -90.27 48.90 -11.78
CA MET A 433 -91.35 49.15 -10.83
C MET A 433 -90.93 48.80 -9.39
N ILE A 434 -89.68 49.05 -9.00
CA ILE A 434 -89.28 48.87 -7.60
C ILE A 434 -89.81 50.05 -6.75
N PRO A 435 -90.53 49.79 -5.63
CA PRO A 435 -91.14 50.83 -4.81
C PRO A 435 -90.09 51.59 -3.97
N GLY A 436 -89.44 52.58 -4.57
CA GLY A 436 -88.74 53.64 -3.83
C GLY A 436 -89.71 54.39 -2.87
N PRO A 437 -89.23 54.90 -1.73
CA PRO A 437 -90.08 55.23 -0.60
C PRO A 437 -91.14 56.28 -0.96
N ILE A 438 -92.40 55.91 -0.73
CA ILE A 438 -93.57 56.77 -0.87
C ILE A 438 -93.27 58.12 -0.18
N PRO A 439 -93.31 59.27 -0.88
CA PRO A 439 -93.14 60.55 -0.23
C PRO A 439 -94.31 60.76 0.74
N THR A 440 -94.04 60.66 2.04
CA THR A 440 -95.03 60.86 3.09
C THR A 440 -95.57 62.30 3.03
N ARG A 441 -96.85 62.44 2.70
CA ARG A 441 -97.60 63.70 2.85
C ARG A 441 -97.66 64.07 4.34
N PRO A 442 -97.31 65.31 4.76
CA PRO A 442 -97.48 65.71 6.15
C PRO A 442 -98.94 66.10 6.43
N ILE A 443 -99.59 65.32 7.29
CA ILE A 443 -100.80 65.70 8.06
C ILE A 443 -100.29 65.90 9.49
N ALA A 444 -100.63 66.90 10.29
CA ALA A 444 -101.35 68.18 10.23
C ALA A 444 -101.07 68.83 11.60
N VAL A 445 -101.36 70.11 11.82
CA VAL A 445 -102.02 70.58 13.05
C VAL A 445 -102.63 71.95 12.77
N GLN A 446 -103.94 72.04 12.95
CA GLN A 446 -104.72 73.27 13.08
C GLN A 446 -104.47 73.86 14.49
N THR A 447 -104.06 75.12 14.56
CA THR A 447 -103.92 75.87 15.82
C THR A 447 -105.29 76.28 16.40
N ARG A 448 -105.28 76.47 17.72
CA ARG A 448 -106.43 76.73 18.63
C ARG A 448 -107.47 77.73 18.15
#